data_AF-A0A1G0X396-F1
#
_entry.id   AF-A0A1G0X396-F1
#
_cell.length_a   1.000
_cell.length_b   1.000
_cell.length_c   1.000
_cell.angle_alpha   90.00
_cell.angle_beta   90.00
_cell.angle_gamma   90.00
#
_symmetry.space_group_name_H-M   'P 1'
#
loop_
_entity.id
_entity.type
_entity.pdbx_description
1 polymer ?
#
loop_
_entity_poly.entity_id
_entity_poly.type
_entity_poly.pdbx_seq_one_letter_code
_entity_poly.pdbx_strand_id
1 'polypeptide(L)'
;MPDEIVERKNADLTKCPEKIAHKAKHVSIGDMHGNAMKLIYTLIEEGVLEIDPQAYTTLWNIYIKDVEGITKKDIADFKNIIANAKVNKLPAVTIIGDELADRGNNDYFTLLVLAKLKKSNCDVDILLSNHSRDFIANYDEKEFTPNTAISPRQTVSLRNMYFLIKTGVIEEEEVRDIVLKNYIPMVKAINYTLREDGGITIFTHAPVGLETIEGLANVLGIEYHDETRKDLIKTIELINSRVKEKLFNKELAKNIEYDSRFVADDGLVSPELPFYRLIWNRILYMATIIPKGKFPVKFVHGHVGVVPNLSEYHTNLDNDFGKAYYLTKTDSFAVRHFTRHSNETTEQQEKSAPYNLDG
;
A
#
# COMPACT_ATOMS: atom_id res chain seq x y z
N MET A 1 5.33 16.17 -17.00
CA MET A 1 4.55 16.76 -15.90
C MET A 1 5.44 16.75 -14.67
N PRO A 2 5.49 17.86 -13.92
CA PRO A 2 6.16 17.87 -12.63
C PRO A 2 5.48 16.89 -11.68
N ASP A 3 6.23 16.45 -10.68
CA ASP A 3 5.73 15.72 -9.53
C ASP A 3 4.68 16.59 -8.80
N GLU A 4 3.45 16.09 -8.67
CA GLU A 4 2.33 16.88 -8.16
C GLU A 4 1.46 16.05 -7.18
N ILE A 5 1.13 16.67 -6.04
CA ILE A 5 0.07 16.19 -5.17
C ILE A 5 -1.25 16.77 -5.67
N VAL A 6 -2.15 15.89 -6.11
CA VAL A 6 -3.45 16.30 -6.63
C VAL A 6 -4.49 16.03 -5.56
N GLU A 7 -4.99 17.09 -4.91
CA GLU A 7 -6.02 17.02 -3.88
C GLU A 7 -7.45 17.10 -4.43
N ARG A 8 -8.37 16.32 -3.85
CA ARG A 8 -9.79 16.28 -4.21
C ARG A 8 -10.61 16.91 -3.09
N LYS A 9 -11.34 17.98 -3.43
CA LYS A 9 -12.15 18.74 -2.46
C LYS A 9 -13.57 18.20 -2.28
N ASN A 10 -14.07 17.43 -3.25
CA ASN A 10 -15.46 16.94 -3.29
C ASN A 10 -15.54 15.42 -3.45
N ALA A 11 -14.57 14.67 -2.90
CA ALA A 11 -14.59 13.22 -2.99
C ALA A 11 -15.70 12.65 -2.08
N ASP A 12 -16.40 11.63 -2.55
CA ASP A 12 -17.54 11.00 -1.86
C ASP A 12 -17.59 9.50 -2.21
N LEU A 13 -17.19 8.62 -1.29
CA LEU A 13 -17.16 7.17 -1.52
C LEU A 13 -18.55 6.58 -1.82
N THR A 14 -19.63 7.28 -1.46
CA THR A 14 -21.01 6.81 -1.71
C THR A 14 -21.42 6.95 -3.17
N LYS A 15 -20.59 7.60 -4.01
CA LYS A 15 -20.86 7.85 -5.43
C LYS A 15 -19.68 7.37 -6.27
N CYS A 16 -19.97 6.87 -7.46
CA CYS A 16 -18.93 6.54 -8.43
C CYS A 16 -18.16 7.82 -8.78
N PRO A 17 -16.81 7.85 -8.70
CA PRO A 17 -16.05 9.03 -9.05
C PRO A 17 -16.04 9.29 -10.54
N GLU A 18 -15.79 10.54 -10.91
CA GLU A 18 -15.38 10.90 -12.25
C GLU A 18 -13.89 10.65 -12.43
N LYS A 19 -13.51 10.19 -13.62
CA LYS A 19 -12.10 10.05 -13.99
C LYS A 19 -11.46 11.43 -14.16
N ILE A 20 -10.33 11.64 -13.51
CA ILE A 20 -9.50 12.82 -13.74
C ILE A 20 -8.69 12.68 -15.03
N ALA A 21 -8.57 13.79 -15.75
CA ALA A 21 -7.74 13.87 -16.95
C ALA A 21 -6.29 14.17 -16.56
N HIS A 22 -5.41 13.18 -16.67
CA HIS A 22 -3.97 13.35 -16.52
C HIS A 22 -3.22 12.36 -17.42
N LYS A 23 -1.93 12.61 -17.62
CA LYS A 23 -1.01 11.75 -18.41
C LYS A 23 0.13 11.19 -17.57
N ALA A 24 -0.08 11.07 -16.25
CA ALA A 24 0.96 10.56 -15.36
C ALA A 24 1.27 9.10 -15.72
N LYS A 25 2.56 8.75 -15.72
CA LYS A 25 3.02 7.37 -15.94
C LYS A 25 3.04 6.56 -14.66
N HIS A 26 3.01 7.23 -13.52
CA HIS A 26 3.02 6.63 -12.21
C HIS A 26 2.13 7.43 -11.24
N VAL A 27 1.32 6.71 -10.48
CA VAL A 27 0.42 7.23 -9.45
C VAL A 27 0.77 6.56 -8.12
N SER A 28 0.89 7.36 -7.06
CA SER A 28 1.04 6.83 -5.70
C SER A 28 -0.21 7.15 -4.87
N ILE A 29 -0.71 6.13 -4.18
CA ILE A 29 -1.91 6.16 -3.35
C ILE A 29 -1.48 5.99 -1.90
N GLY A 30 -1.90 6.91 -1.03
CA GLY A 30 -1.62 6.86 0.41
C GLY A 30 -2.30 5.71 1.14
N ASP A 31 -2.32 5.78 2.47
CA ASP A 31 -2.83 4.73 3.35
C ASP A 31 -4.26 4.31 2.99
N MET A 32 -4.48 3.01 2.85
CA MET A 32 -5.73 2.46 2.32
C MET A 32 -6.78 2.14 3.40
N HIS A 33 -6.37 2.10 4.66
CA HIS A 33 -7.22 1.83 5.83
C HIS A 33 -8.08 0.57 5.70
N GLY A 34 -7.63 -0.46 4.96
CA GLY A 34 -8.36 -1.71 4.73
C GLY A 34 -9.67 -1.51 3.96
N ASN A 35 -9.83 -0.36 3.29
CA ASN A 35 -11.09 0.06 2.69
C ASN A 35 -11.10 -0.23 1.18
N ALA A 36 -11.76 -1.34 0.81
CA ALA A 36 -11.90 -1.75 -0.58
C ALA A 36 -12.60 -0.70 -1.46
N MET A 37 -13.60 0.03 -0.92
CA MET A 37 -14.28 1.07 -1.69
C MET A 37 -13.41 2.30 -1.91
N LYS A 38 -12.54 2.66 -0.96
CA LYS A 38 -11.49 3.66 -1.19
C LYS A 38 -10.58 3.23 -2.33
N LEU A 39 -10.13 1.97 -2.34
CA LEU A 39 -9.27 1.44 -3.40
C LEU A 39 -9.94 1.56 -4.76
N ILE A 40 -11.18 1.06 -4.87
CA ILE A 40 -11.96 1.11 -6.11
C ILE A 40 -12.19 2.56 -6.56
N TYR A 41 -12.58 3.43 -5.64
CA TYR A 41 -12.80 4.85 -5.90
C TYR A 41 -11.56 5.50 -6.48
N THR A 42 -10.42 5.39 -5.79
CA THR A 42 -9.17 6.01 -6.24
C THR A 42 -8.70 5.41 -7.57
N LEU A 43 -8.82 4.10 -7.78
CA LEU A 43 -8.45 3.50 -9.07
C LEU A 43 -9.34 3.98 -10.24
N ILE A 44 -10.64 4.21 -10.02
CA ILE A 44 -11.54 4.75 -11.04
C ILE A 44 -11.20 6.22 -11.33
N GLU A 45 -11.03 7.00 -10.26
CA GLU A 45 -10.66 8.41 -10.35
C GLU A 45 -9.37 8.57 -11.18
N GLU A 46 -8.32 7.83 -10.84
CA GLU A 46 -7.01 7.81 -11.51
C GLU A 46 -7.04 7.10 -12.88
N GLY A 47 -8.21 6.64 -13.33
CA GLY A 47 -8.40 6.03 -14.63
C GLY A 47 -7.65 4.72 -14.83
N VAL A 48 -7.34 4.01 -13.74
CA VAL A 48 -6.74 2.66 -13.69
C VAL A 48 -7.83 1.60 -13.83
N LEU A 49 -8.99 1.82 -13.21
CA LEU A 49 -10.12 0.89 -13.19
C LEU A 49 -11.34 1.54 -13.82
N GLU A 50 -12.15 0.80 -14.58
CA GLU A 50 -13.43 1.28 -15.08
C GLU A 50 -14.54 0.32 -14.65
N ILE A 51 -15.54 0.88 -13.97
CA ILE A 51 -16.73 0.19 -13.50
C ILE A 51 -17.95 1.04 -13.86
N ASP A 52 -19.05 0.40 -14.23
CA ASP A 52 -20.32 1.07 -14.45
C ASP A 52 -20.86 1.71 -13.16
N PRO A 53 -21.42 2.92 -13.17
CA PRO A 53 -21.91 3.59 -11.96
C PRO A 53 -22.96 2.81 -11.16
N GLN A 54 -23.81 2.03 -11.83
CA GLN A 54 -24.78 1.17 -11.15
C GLN A 54 -24.09 -0.01 -10.47
N ALA A 55 -23.08 -0.59 -11.12
CA ALA A 55 -22.25 -1.63 -10.52
C ALA A 55 -21.44 -1.10 -9.31
N TYR A 56 -20.90 0.12 -9.40
CA TYR A 56 -20.27 0.78 -8.24
C TYR A 56 -21.25 0.92 -7.07
N THR A 57 -22.49 1.34 -7.35
CA THR A 57 -23.55 1.45 -6.34
C THR A 57 -23.85 0.09 -5.69
N THR A 58 -23.87 -0.99 -6.47
CA THR A 58 -24.02 -2.35 -5.93
C THR A 58 -22.84 -2.74 -5.03
N LEU A 59 -21.61 -2.46 -5.44
CA LEU A 59 -20.41 -2.72 -4.61
C LEU A 59 -20.48 -1.95 -3.29
N TRP A 60 -20.87 -0.67 -3.33
CA TRP A 60 -21.06 0.15 -2.14
C TRP A 60 -22.10 -0.45 -1.19
N ASN A 61 -23.28 -0.83 -1.72
CA ASN A 61 -24.35 -1.41 -0.93
C ASN A 61 -23.98 -2.76 -0.30
N ILE A 62 -23.11 -3.54 -0.93
CA ILE A 62 -22.56 -4.77 -0.34
C ILE A 62 -21.55 -4.40 0.76
N TYR A 63 -20.64 -3.48 0.47
CA TYR A 63 -19.54 -3.11 1.36
C TYR A 63 -20.00 -2.50 2.69
N ILE A 64 -21.11 -1.76 2.71
CA ILE A 64 -21.63 -1.14 3.94
C ILE A 64 -22.48 -2.07 4.82
N LYS A 65 -22.73 -3.31 4.39
CA LYS A 65 -23.47 -4.27 5.21
C LYS A 65 -22.69 -4.63 6.46
N ASP A 66 -23.42 -4.88 7.54
CA ASP A 66 -22.89 -5.64 8.67
C ASP A 66 -22.45 -7.02 8.17
N VAL A 67 -21.36 -7.54 8.72
CA VAL A 67 -20.74 -8.78 8.23
C VAL A 67 -21.70 -9.98 8.31
N GLU A 68 -22.59 -10.01 9.30
CA GLU A 68 -23.62 -11.05 9.45
C GLU A 68 -24.70 -10.99 8.36
N GLY A 69 -24.86 -9.84 7.71
CA GLY A 69 -25.78 -9.62 6.60
C GLY A 69 -25.18 -9.92 5.21
N ILE A 70 -23.89 -10.26 5.12
CA ILE A 70 -23.23 -10.59 3.86
C ILE A 70 -23.56 -12.05 3.48
N THR A 71 -24.12 -12.23 2.29
CA THR A 71 -24.52 -13.54 1.76
C THR A 71 -23.58 -14.06 0.67
N LYS A 72 -23.67 -15.35 0.33
CA LYS A 72 -22.96 -15.93 -0.84
C LYS A 72 -23.34 -15.24 -2.15
N LYS A 73 -24.58 -14.73 -2.26
CA LYS A 73 -25.01 -13.96 -3.43
C LYS A 73 -24.27 -12.62 -3.50
N ASP A 74 -24.13 -11.92 -2.37
CA ASP A 74 -23.37 -10.67 -2.32
C ASP A 74 -21.91 -10.89 -2.73
N ILE A 75 -21.30 -11.98 -2.25
CA ILE A 75 -19.95 -12.37 -2.67
C ILE A 75 -19.88 -12.62 -4.18
N ALA A 76 -20.84 -13.37 -4.73
CA ALA A 76 -20.88 -13.65 -6.16
C ALA A 76 -21.07 -12.38 -7.00
N ASP A 77 -21.95 -11.47 -6.58
CA ASP A 77 -22.19 -10.19 -7.25
C ASP A 77 -20.92 -9.32 -7.22
N PHE A 78 -20.27 -9.19 -6.05
CA PHE A 78 -19.03 -8.43 -5.91
C PHE A 78 -17.93 -8.98 -6.82
N LYS A 79 -17.72 -10.31 -6.80
CA LYS A 79 -16.75 -11.01 -7.67
C LYS A 79 -17.04 -10.76 -9.15
N ASN A 80 -18.30 -10.87 -9.56
CA ASN A 80 -18.70 -10.68 -10.95
C ASN A 80 -18.45 -9.25 -11.43
N ILE A 81 -18.74 -8.25 -10.60
CA ILE A 81 -18.49 -6.84 -10.95
C ILE A 81 -16.98 -6.59 -11.11
N ILE A 82 -16.17 -7.01 -10.13
CA ILE A 82 -14.72 -6.82 -10.18
C ILE A 82 -14.07 -7.60 -11.34
N ALA A 83 -14.54 -8.82 -11.61
CA ALA A 83 -14.04 -9.62 -12.74
C ALA A 83 -14.28 -8.92 -14.09
N ASN A 84 -15.43 -8.26 -14.25
CA ASN A 84 -15.83 -7.55 -15.47
C ASN A 84 -15.30 -6.12 -15.58
N ALA A 85 -14.73 -5.56 -14.50
CA ALA A 85 -14.11 -4.24 -14.55
C ALA A 85 -12.98 -4.20 -15.60
N LYS A 86 -12.83 -3.06 -16.30
CA LYS A 86 -11.70 -2.88 -17.22
C LYS A 86 -10.52 -2.28 -16.46
N VAL A 87 -9.31 -2.67 -16.83
CA VAL A 87 -8.08 -2.16 -16.21
C VAL A 87 -7.22 -1.51 -17.29
N ASN A 88 -6.95 -0.23 -17.10
CA ASN A 88 -5.98 0.54 -17.87
C ASN A 88 -4.59 0.31 -17.26
N LYS A 89 -3.64 -0.13 -18.09
CA LYS A 89 -2.29 -0.52 -17.66
C LYS A 89 -1.25 0.60 -17.84
N LEU A 90 -1.69 1.77 -18.32
CA LEU A 90 -0.78 2.88 -18.64
C LEU A 90 -0.08 3.45 -17.39
N PRO A 91 -0.81 3.85 -16.32
CA PRO A 91 -0.15 4.25 -15.09
C PRO A 91 0.32 3.02 -14.31
N ALA A 92 1.57 3.05 -13.84
CA ALA A 92 1.98 2.22 -12.72
C ALA A 92 1.40 2.76 -11.41
N VAL A 93 1.15 1.89 -10.44
CA VAL A 93 0.51 2.25 -9.16
C VAL A 93 1.37 1.78 -8.00
N THR A 94 1.72 2.69 -7.10
CA THR A 94 2.29 2.36 -5.79
C THR A 94 1.25 2.60 -4.70
N ILE A 95 0.90 1.56 -3.95
CA ILE A 95 0.04 1.65 -2.75
C ILE A 95 0.95 1.73 -1.52
N ILE A 96 0.86 2.81 -0.75
CA ILE A 96 1.76 3.10 0.37
C ILE A 96 1.56 2.15 1.57
N GLY A 97 0.44 1.43 1.64
CA GLY A 97 0.20 0.35 2.60
C GLY A 97 -1.17 0.46 3.26
N ASP A 98 -1.32 -0.25 4.38
CA ASP A 98 -2.56 -0.34 5.17
C ASP A 98 -3.77 -0.79 4.33
N GLU A 99 -3.52 -1.65 3.36
CA GLU A 99 -4.52 -2.18 2.44
C GLU A 99 -5.31 -3.37 3.00
N LEU A 100 -4.76 -4.07 3.98
CA LEU A 100 -5.38 -5.23 4.64
C LEU A 100 -5.25 -5.11 6.16
N ALA A 101 -6.07 -5.86 6.91
CA ALA A 101 -6.10 -5.92 8.36
C ALA A 101 -6.19 -4.55 9.05
N ASP A 102 -7.04 -3.65 8.55
CA ASP A 102 -7.26 -2.32 9.09
C ASP A 102 -8.75 -2.06 9.40
N ARG A 103 -9.20 -0.81 9.48
CA ARG A 103 -10.51 -0.33 9.95
C ARG A 103 -11.63 -0.50 8.93
N GLY A 104 -11.29 -0.75 7.66
CA GLY A 104 -12.26 -0.99 6.60
C GLY A 104 -13.14 -2.21 6.85
N ASN A 105 -14.08 -2.46 5.95
CA ASN A 105 -15.14 -3.44 6.22
C ASN A 105 -14.65 -4.89 6.09
N ASN A 106 -13.93 -5.27 5.02
CA ASN A 106 -13.58 -6.67 4.79
C ASN A 106 -12.38 -6.83 3.84
N ASP A 107 -11.35 -7.55 4.29
CA ASP A 107 -10.13 -7.79 3.51
C ASP A 107 -10.37 -8.59 2.23
N TYR A 108 -11.37 -9.48 2.21
CA TYR A 108 -11.67 -10.27 1.02
C TYR A 108 -12.03 -9.39 -0.18
N PHE A 109 -12.75 -8.28 0.05
CA PHE A 109 -13.09 -7.34 -1.00
C PHE A 109 -11.85 -6.64 -1.57
N THR A 110 -10.91 -6.22 -0.71
CA THR A 110 -9.64 -5.64 -1.15
C THR A 110 -8.83 -6.66 -1.96
N LEU A 111 -8.71 -7.90 -1.47
CA LEU A 111 -8.00 -8.99 -2.13
C LEU A 111 -8.55 -9.28 -3.55
N LEU A 112 -9.87 -9.22 -3.75
CA LEU A 112 -10.49 -9.39 -5.07
C LEU A 112 -10.07 -8.28 -6.05
N VAL A 113 -10.01 -7.03 -5.59
CA VAL A 113 -9.56 -5.88 -6.41
C VAL A 113 -8.09 -6.03 -6.77
N LEU A 114 -7.24 -6.36 -5.80
CA LEU A 114 -5.82 -6.61 -6.02
C LEU A 114 -5.57 -7.78 -6.99
N ALA A 115 -6.33 -8.87 -6.85
CA ALA A 115 -6.29 -9.99 -7.79
C ALA A 115 -6.66 -9.57 -9.21
N LYS A 116 -7.65 -8.68 -9.38
CA LYS A 116 -8.03 -8.16 -10.69
C LYS A 116 -6.92 -7.33 -11.32
N LEU A 117 -6.27 -6.45 -10.56
CA LEU A 117 -5.14 -5.65 -11.04
C LEU A 117 -4.00 -6.56 -11.51
N LYS A 118 -3.61 -7.54 -10.68
CA LYS A 118 -2.53 -8.47 -11.02
C LYS A 118 -2.83 -9.33 -12.25
N LYS A 119 -4.02 -9.95 -12.31
CA LYS A 119 -4.46 -10.76 -13.47
C LYS A 119 -4.57 -9.95 -14.76
N SER A 120 -4.77 -8.64 -14.65
CA SER A 120 -4.78 -7.73 -15.79
C SER A 120 -3.38 -7.27 -16.20
N ASN A 121 -2.31 -7.71 -15.54
CA ASN A 121 -0.93 -7.24 -15.73
C ASN A 121 -0.81 -5.71 -15.55
N CYS A 122 -1.52 -5.14 -14.58
CA CYS A 122 -1.27 -3.78 -14.13
C CYS A 122 0.07 -3.76 -13.35
N ASP A 123 0.89 -2.74 -13.58
CA ASP A 123 2.13 -2.50 -12.82
C ASP A 123 1.73 -1.92 -11.47
N VAL A 124 1.66 -2.77 -10.45
CA VAL A 124 1.19 -2.42 -9.11
C VAL A 124 2.13 -2.99 -8.08
N ASP A 125 2.61 -2.12 -7.20
CA ASP A 125 3.38 -2.46 -6.02
C ASP A 125 2.64 -2.01 -4.75
N ILE A 126 2.78 -2.80 -3.69
CA ILE A 126 2.20 -2.54 -2.37
C ILE A 126 3.34 -2.52 -1.37
N LEU A 127 3.47 -1.43 -0.62
CA LEU A 127 4.48 -1.34 0.42
C LEU A 127 4.03 -2.09 1.67
N LEU A 128 4.97 -2.84 2.26
CA LEU A 128 4.76 -3.52 3.53
C LEU A 128 4.44 -2.47 4.61
N SER A 129 3.31 -2.64 5.30
CA SER A 129 2.92 -1.82 6.44
C SER A 129 2.80 -2.60 7.74
N ASN A 130 2.48 -1.89 8.83
CA ASN A 130 2.18 -2.52 10.11
C ASN A 130 0.90 -3.35 10.07
N HIS A 131 -0.12 -2.89 9.33
CA HIS A 131 -1.32 -3.67 9.10
C HIS A 131 -1.09 -4.83 8.13
N SER A 132 -0.28 -4.66 7.07
CA SER A 132 0.15 -5.79 6.21
C SER A 132 0.84 -6.89 7.03
N ARG A 133 1.70 -6.52 7.99
CA ARG A 133 2.37 -7.49 8.88
C ARG A 133 1.36 -8.33 9.67
N ASP A 134 0.32 -7.71 10.23
CA ASP A 134 -0.71 -8.44 11.00
C ASP A 134 -1.56 -9.35 10.11
N PHE A 135 -1.85 -8.94 8.87
CA PHE A 135 -2.47 -9.83 7.88
C PHE A 135 -1.56 -11.04 7.58
N ILE A 136 -0.27 -10.80 7.29
CA ILE A 136 0.72 -11.84 6.96
C ILE A 136 0.88 -12.82 8.12
N ALA A 137 0.95 -12.33 9.36
CA ALA A 137 1.03 -13.19 10.54
C ALA A 137 -0.12 -14.21 10.59
N ASN A 138 -1.34 -13.79 10.24
CA ASN A 138 -2.51 -14.67 10.22
C ASN A 138 -2.53 -15.60 9.00
N TYR A 139 -2.00 -15.16 7.86
CA TYR A 139 -1.83 -16.02 6.69
C TYR A 139 -0.79 -17.14 6.93
N ASP A 140 0.27 -16.83 7.70
CA ASP A 140 1.35 -17.76 8.00
C ASP A 140 0.86 -18.93 8.87
N GLU A 141 -0.13 -18.69 9.73
CA GLU A 141 -0.79 -19.73 10.53
C GLU A 141 -1.44 -20.82 9.66
N LYS A 142 -1.60 -22.01 10.25
CA LYS A 142 -2.22 -23.17 9.59
C LYS A 142 -3.66 -22.89 9.18
N GLU A 143 -4.38 -22.18 10.04
CA GLU A 143 -5.75 -21.70 9.82
C GLU A 143 -5.74 -20.20 10.05
N PHE A 144 -6.54 -19.45 9.29
CA PHE A 144 -6.67 -18.01 9.54
C PHE A 144 -7.20 -17.76 10.95
N THR A 145 -6.63 -16.78 11.64
CA THR A 145 -7.13 -16.33 12.94
C THR A 145 -7.42 -14.82 12.90
N PRO A 146 -8.15 -14.27 13.89
CA PRO A 146 -8.34 -12.83 14.04
C PRO A 146 -7.35 -12.21 15.05
N ASN A 147 -6.21 -12.88 15.30
CA ASN A 147 -5.24 -12.45 16.31
C ASN A 147 -4.28 -11.42 15.71
N THR A 148 -4.23 -10.24 16.30
CA THR A 148 -3.44 -9.11 15.79
C THR A 148 -2.64 -8.48 16.91
N ALA A 149 -1.46 -7.96 16.62
CA ALA A 149 -0.71 -7.13 17.57
C ALA A 149 -1.39 -5.76 17.72
N ILE A 150 -2.01 -5.29 16.64
CA ILE A 150 -2.80 -4.07 16.62
C ILE A 150 -4.17 -4.32 17.27
N SER A 151 -4.73 -3.28 17.89
CA SER A 151 -6.05 -3.33 18.52
C SER A 151 -7.13 -3.89 17.58
N PRO A 152 -8.03 -4.77 18.06
CA PRO A 152 -9.17 -5.29 17.28
C PRO A 152 -10.02 -4.24 16.57
N ARG A 153 -10.14 -3.03 17.15
CA ARG A 153 -10.91 -1.92 16.55
C ARG A 153 -10.23 -1.30 15.33
N GLN A 154 -8.94 -1.55 15.17
CA GLN A 154 -8.14 -1.09 14.06
C GLN A 154 -7.83 -2.21 13.06
N THR A 155 -8.40 -3.41 13.22
CA THR A 155 -8.17 -4.57 12.34
C THR A 155 -9.48 -5.23 11.90
N VAL A 156 -10.54 -4.43 11.82
CA VAL A 156 -11.92 -4.86 11.53
C VAL A 156 -12.02 -5.63 10.21
N SER A 157 -11.32 -5.20 9.17
CA SER A 157 -11.40 -5.80 7.84
C SER A 157 -10.95 -7.27 7.83
N LEU A 158 -9.89 -7.59 8.58
CA LEU A 158 -9.40 -8.96 8.77
C LEU A 158 -10.39 -9.80 9.57
N ARG A 159 -10.94 -9.24 10.66
CA ARG A 159 -11.90 -9.96 11.53
C ARG A 159 -13.17 -10.32 10.77
N ASN A 160 -13.66 -9.41 9.93
CA ASN A 160 -14.83 -9.64 9.11
C ASN A 160 -14.57 -10.66 8.01
N MET A 161 -13.38 -10.65 7.38
CA MET A 161 -12.99 -11.73 6.45
C MET A 161 -12.97 -13.09 7.17
N TYR A 162 -12.34 -13.16 8.34
CA TYR A 162 -12.32 -14.37 9.18
C TYR A 162 -13.73 -14.86 9.53
N PHE A 163 -14.66 -13.95 9.85
CA PHE A 163 -16.06 -14.29 10.10
C PHE A 163 -16.71 -14.96 8.88
N LEU A 164 -16.50 -14.43 7.67
CA LEU A 164 -17.03 -15.02 6.44
C LEU A 164 -16.46 -16.41 6.16
N ILE A 165 -15.17 -16.64 6.49
CA ILE A 165 -14.55 -17.97 6.43
C ILE A 165 -15.24 -18.92 7.43
N LYS A 166 -15.34 -18.52 8.70
CA LYS A 166 -15.92 -19.36 9.76
C LYS A 166 -17.39 -19.71 9.54
N THR A 167 -18.15 -18.84 8.88
CA THR A 167 -19.56 -19.06 8.55
C THR A 167 -19.76 -19.77 7.21
N GLY A 168 -18.67 -20.10 6.48
CA GLY A 168 -18.73 -20.79 5.20
C GLY A 168 -19.36 -19.94 4.08
N VAL A 169 -19.35 -18.60 4.23
CA VAL A 169 -19.76 -17.66 3.17
C VAL A 169 -18.67 -17.57 2.11
N ILE A 170 -17.40 -17.63 2.51
CA ILE A 170 -16.24 -17.78 1.63
C ILE A 170 -15.35 -18.94 2.10
N GLU A 171 -14.56 -19.49 1.18
CA GLU A 171 -13.64 -20.60 1.46
C GLU A 171 -12.24 -20.07 1.81
N GLU A 172 -11.60 -20.60 2.86
CA GLU A 172 -10.26 -20.19 3.26
C GLU A 172 -9.21 -20.46 2.17
N GLU A 173 -9.35 -21.58 1.47
CA GLU A 173 -8.45 -21.96 0.38
C GLU A 173 -8.43 -20.91 -0.74
N GLU A 174 -9.59 -20.32 -1.07
CA GLU A 174 -9.67 -19.25 -2.06
C GLU A 174 -8.89 -18.01 -1.60
N VAL A 175 -9.02 -17.62 -0.33
CA VAL A 175 -8.29 -16.48 0.23
C VAL A 175 -6.78 -16.73 0.13
N ARG A 176 -6.32 -17.91 0.54
CA ARG A 176 -4.91 -18.29 0.49
C ARG A 176 -4.37 -18.29 -0.94
N ASP A 177 -5.16 -18.79 -1.88
CA ASP A 177 -4.82 -18.78 -3.31
C ASP A 177 -4.70 -17.36 -3.86
N ILE A 178 -5.60 -16.46 -3.48
CA ILE A 178 -5.53 -15.05 -3.89
C ILE A 178 -4.25 -14.41 -3.34
N VAL A 179 -3.95 -14.64 -2.06
CA VAL A 179 -2.77 -14.10 -1.39
C VAL A 179 -1.49 -14.58 -2.07
N LEU A 180 -1.34 -15.89 -2.25
CA LEU A 180 -0.14 -16.48 -2.84
C LEU A 180 0.08 -16.05 -4.30
N LYS A 181 -0.98 -16.07 -5.11
CA LYS A 181 -0.87 -15.86 -6.57
C LYS A 181 -0.90 -14.38 -6.95
N ASN A 182 -1.48 -13.51 -6.12
CA ASN A 182 -1.73 -12.12 -6.50
C ASN A 182 -1.14 -11.11 -5.53
N TYR A 183 -1.35 -11.27 -4.22
CA TYR A 183 -0.88 -10.30 -3.22
C TYR A 183 0.64 -10.35 -3.03
N ILE A 184 1.19 -11.51 -2.62
CA ILE A 184 2.63 -11.69 -2.35
C ILE A 184 3.53 -11.19 -3.50
N PRO A 185 3.19 -11.44 -4.79
CA PRO A 185 3.98 -10.93 -5.90
C PRO A 185 4.10 -9.39 -5.97
N MET A 186 3.13 -8.64 -5.44
CA MET A 186 3.09 -7.17 -5.46
C MET A 186 3.70 -6.52 -4.21
N VAL A 187 3.95 -7.30 -3.15
CA VAL A 187 4.50 -6.75 -1.89
C VAL A 187 5.99 -6.40 -2.06
N LYS A 188 6.35 -5.19 -1.66
CA LYS A 188 7.72 -4.68 -1.53
C LYS A 188 7.95 -4.11 -0.14
N ALA A 189 9.15 -4.26 0.41
CA ALA A 189 9.53 -3.51 1.61
C ALA A 189 9.79 -2.05 1.26
N ILE A 190 10.51 -1.82 0.16
CA ILE A 190 10.88 -0.49 -0.35
C ILE A 190 10.60 -0.49 -1.85
N ASN A 191 9.95 0.55 -2.36
CA ASN A 191 9.85 0.76 -3.80
C ASN A 191 10.66 1.99 -4.23
N TYR A 192 10.89 2.14 -5.53
CA TYR A 192 11.47 3.36 -6.07
C TYR A 192 11.00 3.66 -7.50
N THR A 193 11.18 4.91 -7.90
CA THR A 193 11.05 5.38 -9.28
C THR A 193 12.27 6.23 -9.65
N LEU A 194 12.55 6.28 -10.95
CA LEU A 194 13.69 7.03 -11.49
C LEU A 194 13.26 8.40 -11.97
N ARG A 195 14.02 9.41 -11.54
CA ARG A 195 13.82 10.80 -11.94
C ARG A 195 14.69 11.16 -13.14
N GLU A 196 14.17 12.02 -14.01
CA GLU A 196 14.88 12.51 -15.22
C GLU A 196 16.15 13.29 -14.87
N ASP A 197 16.21 13.94 -13.71
CA ASP A 197 17.37 14.70 -13.23
C ASP A 197 18.51 13.84 -12.67
N GLY A 198 18.43 12.52 -12.85
CA GLY A 198 19.41 11.58 -12.29
C GLY A 198 19.13 11.18 -10.84
N GLY A 199 18.08 11.72 -10.21
CA GLY A 199 17.67 11.35 -8.86
C GLY A 199 16.89 10.03 -8.78
N ILE A 200 16.53 9.67 -7.54
CA ILE A 200 15.64 8.57 -7.19
C ILE A 200 14.55 9.07 -6.24
N THR A 201 13.33 8.56 -6.40
CA THR A 201 12.25 8.72 -5.41
C THR A 201 12.03 7.35 -4.77
N ILE A 202 12.13 7.28 -3.45
CA ILE A 202 12.01 6.06 -2.65
C ILE A 202 10.65 6.07 -1.95
N PHE A 203 9.96 4.94 -1.96
CA PHE A 203 8.67 4.77 -1.32
C PHE A 203 8.78 3.78 -0.16
N THR A 204 8.28 4.19 0.99
CA THR A 204 8.16 3.35 2.20
C THR A 204 6.80 3.57 2.84
N HIS A 205 6.34 2.64 3.68
CA HIS A 205 5.08 2.85 4.39
C HIS A 205 5.21 3.97 5.44
N ALA A 206 6.17 3.85 6.35
CA ALA A 206 6.47 4.87 7.35
C ALA A 206 7.61 5.82 6.90
N PRO A 207 7.72 7.04 7.45
CA PRO A 207 8.84 7.95 7.22
C PRO A 207 10.16 7.34 7.67
N VAL A 208 11.10 7.18 6.75
CA VAL A 208 12.46 6.70 7.05
C VAL A 208 13.47 7.37 6.13
N GLY A 209 14.76 7.23 6.45
CA GLY A 209 15.85 7.60 5.54
C GLY A 209 16.68 6.41 5.09
N LEU A 210 17.80 6.72 4.45
CA LEU A 210 18.76 5.72 3.97
C LEU A 210 19.34 4.86 5.11
N GLU A 211 19.40 5.39 6.33
CA GLU A 211 19.86 4.64 7.50
C GLU A 211 18.99 3.41 7.80
N THR A 212 17.69 3.49 7.52
CA THR A 212 16.80 2.33 7.68
C THR A 212 17.03 1.30 6.57
N ILE A 213 17.35 1.75 5.35
CA ILE A 213 17.68 0.86 4.22
C ILE A 213 18.99 0.12 4.51
N GLU A 214 20.00 0.82 5.02
CA GLU A 214 21.25 0.24 5.49
C GLU A 214 21.02 -0.76 6.63
N GLY A 215 20.20 -0.39 7.63
CA GLY A 215 19.80 -1.31 8.70
C GLY A 215 19.12 -2.57 8.17
N LEU A 216 18.20 -2.45 7.21
CA LEU A 216 17.53 -3.58 6.56
C LEU A 216 18.53 -4.47 5.82
N ALA A 217 19.46 -3.89 5.06
CA ALA A 217 20.50 -4.64 4.38
C ALA A 217 21.33 -5.46 5.38
N ASN A 218 21.77 -4.84 6.48
CA ASN A 218 22.56 -5.48 7.52
C ASN A 218 21.84 -6.67 8.17
N VAL A 219 20.57 -6.52 8.59
CA VAL A 219 19.82 -7.62 9.22
C VAL A 219 19.46 -8.74 8.24
N LEU A 220 19.48 -8.47 6.93
CA LEU A 220 19.26 -9.45 5.87
C LEU A 220 20.57 -10.07 5.35
N GLY A 221 21.73 -9.65 5.87
CA GLY A 221 23.04 -10.10 5.41
C GLY A 221 23.36 -9.67 3.98
N ILE A 222 22.96 -8.46 3.60
CA ILE A 222 23.21 -7.82 2.31
C ILE A 222 24.26 -6.73 2.52
N GLU A 223 25.26 -6.68 1.65
CA GLU A 223 26.22 -5.57 1.62
C GLU A 223 25.50 -4.30 1.12
N TYR A 224 25.52 -3.25 1.95
CA TYR A 224 24.87 -1.98 1.62
C TYR A 224 25.77 -1.12 0.75
N HIS A 225 25.21 -0.63 -0.36
CA HIS A 225 25.87 0.33 -1.25
C HIS A 225 24.90 1.44 -1.65
N ASP A 226 25.35 2.69 -1.56
CA ASP A 226 24.63 3.91 -1.95
C ASP A 226 25.53 4.99 -2.58
N GLU A 227 26.70 4.59 -3.09
CA GLU A 227 27.66 5.49 -3.72
C GLU A 227 27.14 6.05 -5.03
N THR A 228 26.35 5.27 -5.76
CA THR A 228 25.63 5.69 -6.97
C THR A 228 24.16 5.26 -6.91
N ARG A 229 23.33 5.90 -7.74
CA ARG A 229 21.91 5.53 -7.88
C ARG A 229 21.74 4.04 -8.24
N LYS A 230 22.62 3.50 -9.08
CA LYS A 230 22.58 2.08 -9.51
C LYS A 230 22.90 1.14 -8.35
N ASP A 231 23.83 1.53 -7.49
CA ASP A 231 24.22 0.72 -6.34
C ASP A 231 23.10 0.65 -5.30
N LEU A 232 22.46 1.79 -5.00
CA LEU A 232 21.30 1.82 -4.10
C LEU A 232 20.12 1.00 -4.64
N ILE A 233 19.86 1.08 -5.95
CA ILE A 233 18.83 0.25 -6.59
C ILE A 233 19.14 -1.23 -6.39
N LYS A 234 20.38 -1.66 -6.63
CA LYS A 234 20.80 -3.05 -6.43
C LYS A 234 20.59 -3.49 -4.98
N THR A 235 20.92 -2.64 -4.01
CA THR A 235 20.67 -2.88 -2.59
C THR A 235 19.18 -3.07 -2.31
N ILE A 236 18.31 -2.18 -2.81
CA ILE A 236 16.85 -2.26 -2.62
C ILE A 236 16.27 -3.53 -3.26
N GLU A 237 16.72 -3.90 -4.46
CA GLU A 237 16.26 -5.14 -5.13
C GLU A 237 16.65 -6.40 -4.33
N LEU A 238 17.86 -6.43 -3.78
CA LEU A 238 18.29 -7.54 -2.91
C LEU A 238 17.45 -7.61 -1.62
N ILE A 239 17.14 -6.46 -1.00
CA ILE A 239 16.25 -6.39 0.17
C ILE A 239 14.88 -6.97 -0.19
N ASN A 240 14.25 -6.48 -1.26
CA ASN A 240 12.93 -6.95 -1.69
C ASN A 240 12.94 -8.44 -2.04
N SER A 241 14.00 -8.95 -2.66
CA SER A 241 14.15 -10.39 -2.92
C SER A 241 14.16 -11.21 -1.64
N ARG A 242 14.92 -10.80 -0.62
CA ARG A 242 14.98 -11.50 0.68
C ARG A 242 13.68 -11.38 1.48
N VAL A 243 13.02 -10.23 1.42
CA VAL A 243 11.69 -10.04 2.04
C VAL A 243 10.66 -10.96 1.39
N LYS A 244 10.69 -11.08 0.06
CA LYS A 244 9.80 -11.96 -0.69
C LYS A 244 10.06 -13.44 -0.37
N GLU A 245 11.33 -13.86 -0.28
CA GLU A 245 11.71 -15.19 0.18
C GLU A 245 11.14 -15.50 1.58
N LYS A 246 11.33 -14.59 2.53
CA LYS A 246 10.78 -14.72 3.89
C LYS A 246 9.26 -14.78 3.92
N LEU A 247 8.59 -14.03 3.06
CA LEU A 247 7.14 -14.04 2.93
C LEU A 247 6.64 -15.38 2.36
N PHE A 248 7.30 -15.92 1.33
CA PHE A 248 6.98 -17.24 0.79
C PHE A 248 7.22 -18.36 1.81
N ASN A 249 8.26 -18.25 2.63
CA ASN A 249 8.62 -19.23 3.65
C ASN A 249 7.84 -19.08 4.97
N LYS A 250 6.91 -18.12 5.08
CA LYS A 250 6.11 -17.85 6.29
C LYS A 250 6.97 -17.49 7.52
N GLU A 251 8.02 -16.71 7.27
CA GLU A 251 8.99 -16.25 8.27
C GLU A 251 8.91 -14.73 8.50
N LEU A 252 8.43 -13.96 7.53
CA LEU A 252 8.52 -12.50 7.54
C LEU A 252 7.86 -11.88 8.78
N ALA A 253 6.62 -12.26 9.11
CA ALA A 253 5.91 -11.66 10.24
C ALA A 253 6.55 -11.96 11.61
N LYS A 254 7.28 -13.08 11.71
CA LYS A 254 8.04 -13.47 12.91
C LYS A 254 9.35 -12.70 13.02
N ASN A 255 9.95 -12.33 11.90
CA ASN A 255 11.16 -11.51 11.86
C ASN A 255 10.90 -10.01 12.10
N ILE A 256 9.65 -9.57 12.07
CA ILE A 256 9.26 -8.22 12.44
C ILE A 256 8.83 -8.26 13.91
N GLU A 257 9.82 -8.15 14.80
CA GLU A 257 9.60 -8.14 16.25
C GLU A 257 8.90 -6.84 16.67
N TYR A 258 7.78 -6.97 17.38
CA TYR A 258 7.17 -5.85 18.10
C TYR A 258 7.84 -5.75 19.46
N ASP A 259 8.54 -4.64 19.70
CA ASP A 259 9.06 -4.33 21.02
C ASP A 259 8.77 -2.87 21.37
N SER A 260 7.75 -2.69 22.21
CA SER A 260 7.28 -1.38 22.65
C SER A 260 8.35 -0.58 23.42
N ARG A 261 9.43 -1.21 23.89
CA ARG A 261 10.54 -0.52 24.57
C ARG A 261 11.36 0.36 23.63
N PHE A 262 11.27 0.12 22.32
CA PHE A 262 12.06 0.82 21.29
C PHE A 262 11.25 1.86 20.51
N VAL A 263 10.05 2.19 21.00
CA VAL A 263 9.22 3.30 20.52
C VAL A 263 9.29 4.40 21.54
N ALA A 264 9.88 5.54 21.18
CA ALA A 264 9.85 6.73 22.02
C ALA A 264 8.43 7.31 22.09
N ASP A 265 8.16 8.16 23.09
CA ASP A 265 6.83 8.75 23.30
C ASP A 265 6.32 9.57 22.10
N ASP A 266 7.22 10.04 21.24
CA ASP A 266 6.92 10.77 20.01
C ASP A 266 6.65 9.85 18.80
N GLY A 267 6.74 8.53 19.00
CA GLY A 267 6.55 7.51 17.98
C GLY A 267 7.79 7.22 17.13
N LEU A 268 8.94 7.79 17.47
CA LEU A 268 10.22 7.47 16.83
C LEU A 268 10.64 6.04 17.19
N VAL A 269 10.92 5.22 16.18
CA VAL A 269 11.38 3.84 16.33
C VAL A 269 12.89 3.77 16.19
N SER A 270 13.59 3.05 17.07
CA SER A 270 15.06 2.90 16.99
C SER A 270 15.54 2.40 15.61
N PRO A 271 16.63 2.95 15.03
CA PRO A 271 17.29 2.41 13.84
C PRO A 271 17.80 0.96 14.00
N GLU A 272 17.98 0.48 15.24
CA GLU A 272 18.37 -0.91 15.53
C GLU A 272 17.27 -1.94 15.20
N LEU A 273 16.02 -1.48 15.01
CA LEU A 273 14.88 -2.30 14.59
C LEU A 273 14.42 -1.90 13.19
N PRO A 274 15.23 -2.11 12.14
CA PRO A 274 14.99 -1.53 10.82
C PRO A 274 13.68 -1.99 10.17
N PHE A 275 13.29 -3.26 10.36
CA PHE A 275 12.00 -3.77 9.91
C PHE A 275 10.84 -3.06 10.60
N TYR A 276 10.90 -2.92 11.92
CA TYR A 276 9.85 -2.28 12.70
C TYR A 276 9.77 -0.78 12.38
N ARG A 277 10.93 -0.12 12.24
CA ARG A 277 11.04 1.29 11.83
C ARG A 277 10.45 1.53 10.44
N LEU A 278 10.65 0.62 9.48
CA LEU A 278 10.08 0.75 8.13
C LEU A 278 8.54 0.85 8.11
N ILE A 279 7.87 0.23 9.08
CA ILE A 279 6.41 0.06 9.09
C ILE A 279 5.67 0.82 10.20
N TRP A 280 6.38 1.27 11.25
CA TRP A 280 5.75 1.89 12.44
C TRP A 280 6.28 3.27 12.77
N ASN A 281 7.38 3.71 12.14
CA ASN A 281 8.03 4.94 12.55
C ASN A 281 7.12 6.15 12.38
N ARG A 282 7.10 7.02 13.39
CA ARG A 282 6.41 8.31 13.31
C ARG A 282 7.42 9.37 13.68
N ILE A 283 7.66 10.30 12.77
CA ILE A 283 8.57 11.41 13.02
C ILE A 283 7.74 12.68 13.01
N LEU A 284 7.32 13.12 14.21
CA LEU A 284 6.58 14.37 14.37
C LEU A 284 7.45 15.61 14.07
N TYR A 285 8.78 15.44 14.05
CA TYR A 285 9.77 16.50 13.75
C TYR A 285 10.70 16.08 12.60
N MET A 286 10.22 16.20 11.37
CA MET A 286 10.85 15.71 10.12
C MET A 286 12.14 16.45 9.71
N ALA A 287 12.69 17.32 10.56
CA ALA A 287 13.75 18.27 10.21
C ALA A 287 15.14 17.65 10.02
N THR A 288 15.31 16.33 10.20
CA THR A 288 16.65 15.73 10.37
C THR A 288 17.00 14.57 9.43
N ILE A 289 16.05 14.04 8.66
CA ILE A 289 16.37 13.04 7.62
C ILE A 289 16.73 13.77 6.33
N ILE A 290 18.01 14.11 6.22
CA ILE A 290 18.62 14.61 5.00
C ILE A 290 19.32 13.41 4.35
N PRO A 291 18.96 13.02 3.12
CA PRO A 291 19.67 11.95 2.43
C PRO A 291 21.15 12.33 2.30
N LYS A 292 22.05 11.48 2.81
CA LYS A 292 23.50 11.68 2.70
C LYS A 292 24.10 11.11 1.40
N GLY A 293 23.24 10.63 0.49
CA GLY A 293 23.67 10.03 -0.77
C GLY A 293 24.38 11.04 -1.69
N LYS A 294 25.23 10.54 -2.59
CA LYS A 294 25.97 11.35 -3.57
C LYS A 294 25.12 11.80 -4.78
N PHE A 295 23.82 11.58 -4.73
CA PHE A 295 22.85 11.89 -5.77
C PHE A 295 21.50 12.32 -5.13
N PRO A 296 20.62 13.00 -5.87
CA PRO A 296 19.34 13.47 -5.31
C PRO A 296 18.41 12.31 -4.92
N VAL A 297 17.95 12.30 -3.67
CA VAL A 297 16.99 11.33 -3.13
C VAL A 297 15.77 12.06 -2.59
N LYS A 298 14.58 11.55 -2.90
CA LYS A 298 13.31 11.94 -2.26
C LYS A 298 12.64 10.72 -1.65
N PHE A 299 11.83 10.94 -0.62
CA PHE A 299 11.03 9.93 0.06
C PHE A 299 9.55 10.26 -0.07
N VAL A 300 8.74 9.22 -0.29
CA VAL A 300 7.27 9.29 -0.30
C VAL A 300 6.76 8.21 0.66
N HIS A 301 5.91 8.60 1.61
CA HIS A 301 5.43 7.69 2.66
C HIS A 301 4.05 8.08 3.19
N GLY A 302 3.50 7.28 4.11
CA GLY A 302 2.26 7.52 4.84
C GLY A 302 2.47 7.48 6.35
N HIS A 303 1.49 6.93 7.09
CA HIS A 303 1.53 6.53 8.51
C HIS A 303 1.74 7.61 9.59
N VAL A 304 2.01 8.87 9.24
CA VAL A 304 2.38 9.93 10.23
C VAL A 304 1.23 10.83 10.67
N GLY A 305 0.03 10.64 10.13
CA GLY A 305 -1.07 11.59 10.21
C GLY A 305 -0.85 12.81 9.32
N VAL A 306 -1.74 13.79 9.44
CA VAL A 306 -1.63 15.06 8.69
C VAL A 306 -0.59 15.96 9.38
N VAL A 307 0.67 15.87 8.94
CA VAL A 307 1.78 16.68 9.47
C VAL A 307 2.07 17.88 8.55
N PRO A 308 2.02 19.13 9.06
CA PRO A 308 2.18 20.33 8.22
C PRO A 308 3.63 20.67 7.84
N ASN A 309 4.64 20.07 8.48
CA ASN A 309 6.05 20.45 8.32
C ASN A 309 6.93 19.24 7.99
N LEU A 310 6.94 18.82 6.72
CA LEU A 310 7.92 17.87 6.19
C LEU A 310 9.15 18.62 5.64
N SER A 311 10.31 17.97 5.63
CA SER A 311 11.46 18.49 4.87
C SER A 311 11.16 18.43 3.37
N GLU A 312 11.90 19.19 2.56
CA GLU A 312 11.75 19.19 1.08
C GLU A 312 12.03 17.83 0.42
N TYR A 313 12.65 16.90 1.17
CA TYR A 313 12.97 15.55 0.73
C TYR A 313 11.84 14.56 0.96
N HIS A 314 10.80 14.92 1.73
CA HIS A 314 9.73 14.00 2.12
C HIS A 314 8.36 14.46 1.63
N THR A 315 7.59 13.50 1.13
CA THR A 315 6.19 13.69 0.73
C THR A 315 5.31 12.72 1.52
N ASN A 316 4.37 13.26 2.29
CA ASN A 316 3.41 12.47 3.06
C ASN A 316 2.11 12.30 2.28
N LEU A 317 1.67 11.05 2.13
CA LEU A 317 0.43 10.64 1.49
C LEU A 317 -0.65 10.17 2.49
N ASP A 318 -0.40 10.26 3.79
CA ASP A 318 -1.39 9.91 4.81
C ASP A 318 -2.58 10.88 4.78
N ASN A 319 -3.77 10.31 4.85
CA ASN A 319 -5.04 11.01 4.80
C ASN A 319 -6.15 10.18 5.46
N ASP A 320 -7.17 10.86 5.96
CA ASP A 320 -8.26 10.21 6.70
C ASP A 320 -9.43 9.73 5.80
N PHE A 321 -9.38 9.95 4.48
CA PHE A 321 -10.45 9.56 3.57
C PHE A 321 -10.63 8.03 3.60
N GLY A 322 -11.84 7.56 3.87
CA GLY A 322 -12.17 6.15 3.99
C GLY A 322 -11.65 5.44 5.26
N LYS A 323 -11.02 6.15 6.21
CA LYS A 323 -10.46 5.55 7.43
C LYS A 323 -11.48 5.03 8.43
N ALA A 324 -12.68 5.62 8.41
CA ALA A 324 -13.82 5.19 9.22
C ALA A 324 -15.11 5.36 8.42
N TYR A 325 -16.20 4.73 8.87
CA TYR A 325 -17.50 4.76 8.19
C TYR A 325 -18.07 6.17 7.99
N TYR A 326 -17.67 7.14 8.84
CA TYR A 326 -18.10 8.54 8.77
C TYR A 326 -17.11 9.46 8.02
N LEU A 327 -15.95 8.95 7.58
CA LEU A 327 -14.91 9.71 6.87
C LEU A 327 -14.96 9.42 5.36
N THR A 328 -16.18 9.33 4.81
CA THR A 328 -16.43 8.93 3.42
C THR A 328 -16.46 10.09 2.44
N LYS A 329 -16.33 11.33 2.94
CA LYS A 329 -16.41 12.56 2.15
C LYS A 329 -15.37 13.57 2.60
N THR A 330 -14.85 14.37 1.67
CA THR A 330 -13.85 15.42 1.95
C THR A 330 -14.45 16.75 2.40
N ASP A 331 -15.74 16.98 2.15
CA ASP A 331 -16.47 18.16 2.66
C ASP A 331 -16.78 18.06 4.16
N SER A 332 -16.49 16.92 4.78
CA SER A 332 -16.81 16.58 6.16
C SER A 332 -15.51 16.43 6.97
N PHE A 333 -15.50 16.93 8.22
CA PHE A 333 -14.44 16.67 9.21
C PHE A 333 -12.98 16.99 8.81
N ALA A 334 -12.75 17.95 7.91
CA ALA A 334 -11.41 18.27 7.39
C ALA A 334 -10.68 17.06 6.76
N VAL A 335 -11.43 16.10 6.24
CA VAL A 335 -10.91 14.93 5.53
C VAL A 335 -10.32 15.38 4.19
N ARG A 336 -9.10 14.93 3.92
CA ARG A 336 -8.41 15.18 2.64
C ARG A 336 -8.36 13.87 1.86
N HIS A 337 -8.44 13.96 0.54
CA HIS A 337 -8.18 12.84 -0.37
C HIS A 337 -7.24 13.34 -1.46
N PHE A 338 -6.12 12.66 -1.64
CA PHE A 338 -5.12 13.06 -2.62
C PHE A 338 -4.26 11.88 -3.06
N THR A 339 -3.68 12.04 -4.24
CA THR A 339 -2.76 11.12 -4.88
C THR A 339 -1.53 11.89 -5.35
N ARG A 340 -0.42 11.19 -5.53
CA ARG A 340 0.79 11.75 -6.16
C ARG A 340 0.84 11.34 -7.61
N HIS A 341 1.01 12.30 -8.51
CA HIS A 341 1.17 12.08 -9.94
C HIS A 341 2.62 12.34 -10.35
N SER A 342 3.20 11.44 -11.13
CA SER A 342 4.56 11.61 -11.63
C SER A 342 4.75 11.01 -13.03
N ASN A 343 5.77 11.51 -13.73
CA ASN A 343 6.27 10.94 -14.98
C ASN A 343 7.50 10.06 -14.77
N GLU A 344 7.87 9.81 -13.52
CA GLU A 344 9.00 8.96 -13.15
C GLU A 344 8.77 7.52 -13.63
N THR A 345 9.85 6.83 -13.98
CA THR A 345 9.79 5.47 -14.52
C THR A 345 9.92 4.45 -13.38
N THR A 346 9.08 3.42 -13.39
CA THR A 346 9.23 2.26 -12.49
C THR A 346 10.29 1.30 -12.99
N GLU A 347 10.77 0.40 -12.12
CA GLU A 347 11.66 -0.69 -12.52
C GLU A 347 11.07 -1.54 -13.66
N GLN A 348 9.78 -1.88 -13.58
CA GLN A 348 9.11 -2.70 -14.58
C GLN A 348 9.06 -1.98 -15.92
N GLN A 349 8.79 -0.67 -15.93
CA GLN A 349 8.78 0.14 -17.14
C GLN A 349 10.19 0.25 -17.77
N GLU A 350 11.25 0.41 -16.96
CA GLU A 350 12.64 0.40 -17.44
C GLU A 350 13.03 -0.95 -18.09
N LYS A 351 12.72 -2.07 -17.42
CA LYS A 351 13.01 -3.42 -17.95
C LYS A 351 12.23 -3.74 -19.23
N SER A 352 11.08 -3.12 -19.41
CA SER A 352 10.21 -3.30 -20.58
C SER A 352 10.56 -2.38 -21.74
N ALA A 353 11.39 -1.35 -21.51
CA ALA A 353 11.85 -0.48 -22.57
C ALA A 353 12.75 -1.29 -23.52
N PRO A 354 12.54 -1.22 -24.85
CA PRO A 354 13.48 -1.81 -25.80
C PRO A 354 14.85 -1.17 -25.55
N TYR A 355 15.85 -2.00 -25.18
CA TYR A 355 17.22 -1.58 -24.90
C TYR A 355 17.72 -0.61 -25.98
N ASN A 356 17.76 0.68 -25.65
CA ASN A 356 18.67 1.65 -26.26
C ASN A 356 19.71 1.98 -25.18
N LEU A 357 20.64 1.06 -24.96
CA LEU A 357 21.85 1.31 -24.22
C LEU A 357 23.02 1.32 -25.21
N ASP A 358 23.08 2.38 -26.01
CA ASP A 358 24.32 2.97 -26.50
C ASP A 358 24.25 4.45 -26.14
N GLY A 359 24.99 4.82 -25.10
CA GLY A 359 25.09 6.16 -24.54
C GLY A 359 26.08 6.21 -23.39
#